data_AF-A0A936NXJ3-F1
#
_entry.id   AF-A0A936NXJ3-F1
#
_cell.length_a   1.000
_cell.length_b   1.000
_cell.length_c   1.000
_cell.angle_alpha   90.00
_cell.angle_beta   90.00
_cell.angle_gamma   90.00
#
_symmetry.space_group_name_H-M   'P 1'
#
loop_
_entity.id
_entity.type
_entity.pdbx_description
1 polymer ?
#
loop_
_entity_poly.entity_id
_entity_poly.type
_entity_poly.pdbx_seq_one_letter_code
_entity_poly.pdbx_strand_id
1 'polypeptide(L)'
;MTNRYLRFSISIFICLIFLSAGSSGQQPGKPLLWNDPGEVEKLDFTGGPGGRESAPAPPFAFIEENLSGSNPKVRVIDAKGVRWSVKFGPEVNAETFATRIAWACGYFVDPAYFIPNGMIDDLGELTRAKKHIGPDGGFKNARFERQREKGVKNLDEEESWSWVQNPFLGSMELKGLKVIMMLVSNWDNKDVRDVKRGSNTAIYQYPKGETTEDRYLVTDWGGSMGKWGGYTSREKWDCRGYTQQTPKFVIGIRGDYFVWGYAGQHTKDFTEGITISDVRWLLRTLGRITDSQLREGLQASGATSEEVDCFARAVRDRINQLKECVGE
;
A
#
# COMPACT_ATOMS: atom_id res chain seq x y z
N MET A 1 82.31 -24.52 9.50
CA MET A 1 81.28 -25.40 8.90
C MET A 1 79.93 -24.82 9.26
N THR A 2 79.31 -24.11 8.34
CA THR A 2 78.08 -23.35 8.61
C THR A 2 77.18 -23.44 7.38
N ASN A 3 76.04 -24.10 7.57
CA ASN A 3 74.99 -24.34 6.61
C ASN A 3 74.43 -23.03 6.02
N ARG A 4 74.36 -22.94 4.68
CA ARG A 4 73.49 -22.00 3.98
C ARG A 4 72.46 -22.81 3.19
N TYR A 5 71.25 -22.92 3.75
CA TYR A 5 70.08 -23.40 3.02
C TYR A 5 69.49 -22.23 2.23
N LEU A 6 69.52 -22.34 0.90
CA LEU A 6 68.85 -21.44 -0.03
C LEU A 6 67.37 -21.89 -0.13
N ARG A 7 66.44 -21.12 0.44
CA ARG A 7 65.00 -21.36 0.27
C ARG A 7 64.52 -20.61 -0.98
N PHE A 8 64.16 -21.36 -2.02
CA PHE A 8 63.37 -20.84 -3.14
C PHE A 8 61.89 -20.80 -2.72
N SER A 9 61.33 -19.59 -2.57
CA SER A 9 59.88 -19.40 -2.44
C SER A 9 59.27 -19.27 -3.83
N ILE A 10 58.57 -20.31 -4.28
CA ILE A 10 57.72 -20.27 -5.47
C ILE A 10 56.41 -19.58 -5.05
N SER A 11 56.19 -18.34 -5.52
CA SER A 11 54.90 -17.66 -5.36
C SER A 11 53.98 -18.10 -6.49
N ILE A 12 53.00 -18.95 -6.17
CA ILE A 12 51.92 -19.32 -7.09
C ILE A 12 50.90 -18.18 -7.07
N PHE A 13 50.83 -17.40 -8.13
CA PHE A 13 49.77 -16.43 -8.37
C PHE A 13 48.52 -17.18 -8.81
N ILE A 14 47.63 -17.52 -7.88
CA ILE A 14 46.30 -18.04 -8.21
C ILE A 14 45.44 -16.83 -8.61
N CYS A 15 45.31 -16.61 -9.91
CA CYS A 15 44.34 -15.68 -10.47
C CYS A 15 42.96 -16.34 -10.37
N LEU A 16 42.23 -16.06 -9.28
CA LEU A 16 40.83 -16.43 -9.12
C LEU A 16 39.99 -15.58 -10.07
N ILE A 17 39.75 -16.10 -11.27
CA ILE A 17 38.69 -15.60 -12.16
C ILE A 17 37.37 -15.97 -11.48
N PHE A 18 36.74 -15.00 -10.81
CA PHE A 18 35.34 -15.10 -10.43
C PHE A 18 34.50 -15.06 -11.72
N LEU A 19 34.20 -16.24 -12.26
CA LEU A 19 33.03 -16.42 -13.11
C LEU A 19 31.82 -16.19 -12.22
N SER A 20 31.35 -14.94 -12.19
CA SER A 20 30.00 -14.65 -11.74
C SER A 20 29.07 -15.42 -12.66
N ALA A 21 28.43 -16.46 -12.11
CA ALA A 21 27.26 -17.04 -12.73
C ALA A 21 26.27 -15.90 -12.89
N GLY A 22 26.08 -15.44 -14.12
CA GLY A 22 24.99 -14.56 -14.45
C GLY A 22 23.72 -15.29 -14.06
N SER A 23 23.09 -14.87 -12.96
CA SER A 23 21.64 -14.94 -12.94
C SER A 23 21.18 -14.21 -14.21
N SER A 24 20.08 -14.62 -14.80
CA SER A 24 19.41 -13.87 -15.86
C SER A 24 18.88 -12.54 -15.30
N GLY A 25 19.80 -11.72 -14.79
CA GLY A 25 19.59 -10.52 -14.01
C GLY A 25 18.92 -9.50 -14.88
N GLN A 26 17.60 -9.45 -14.72
CA GLN A 26 16.74 -8.42 -15.25
C GLN A 26 17.37 -7.06 -14.93
N GLN A 27 17.55 -6.20 -15.93
CA GLN A 27 18.11 -4.88 -15.70
C GLN A 27 17.13 -4.08 -14.82
N PRO A 28 17.59 -3.53 -13.68
CA PRO A 28 16.74 -2.72 -12.80
C PRO A 28 16.30 -1.43 -13.49
N GLY A 29 15.08 -1.01 -13.24
CA GLY A 29 14.53 0.26 -13.70
C GLY A 29 14.94 1.43 -12.81
N LYS A 30 14.53 2.64 -13.20
CA LYS A 30 14.65 3.84 -12.36
C LYS A 30 13.73 3.69 -11.14
N PRO A 31 14.24 3.72 -9.90
CA PRO A 31 13.42 3.54 -8.71
C PRO A 31 12.52 4.77 -8.48
N LEU A 32 11.22 4.55 -8.30
CA LEU A 32 10.23 5.58 -7.98
C LEU A 32 9.33 5.12 -6.82
N LEU A 33 9.23 5.94 -5.78
CA LEU A 33 8.28 5.75 -4.67
C LEU A 33 7.06 6.68 -4.79
N TRP A 34 7.26 7.83 -5.41
CA TRP A 34 6.36 8.97 -5.35
C TRP A 34 6.41 9.76 -6.66
N ASN A 35 5.30 10.39 -7.02
CA ASN A 35 5.22 11.40 -8.07
C ASN A 35 4.35 12.59 -7.62
N ASP A 36 4.58 13.75 -8.22
CA ASP A 36 3.77 14.94 -7.91
C ASP A 36 2.31 14.73 -8.34
N PRO A 37 1.34 14.78 -7.42
CA PRO A 37 -0.08 14.60 -7.73
C PRO A 37 -0.72 15.87 -8.34
N GLY A 38 -0.02 17.01 -8.35
CA GLY A 38 -0.53 18.28 -8.88
C GLY A 38 -1.54 18.95 -7.94
N GLU A 39 -2.67 19.38 -8.50
CA GLU A 39 -3.73 20.10 -7.76
C GLU A 39 -4.61 19.14 -6.96
N VAL A 40 -4.16 18.79 -5.75
CA VAL A 40 -4.79 17.80 -4.87
C VAL A 40 -6.27 18.09 -4.62
N GLU A 41 -6.66 19.34 -4.39
CA GLU A 41 -8.06 19.74 -4.15
C GLU A 41 -8.99 19.53 -5.35
N LYS A 42 -8.45 19.27 -6.54
CA LYS A 42 -9.23 18.96 -7.76
C LYS A 42 -9.35 17.46 -8.04
N LEU A 43 -8.72 16.60 -7.25
CA LEU A 43 -8.78 15.16 -7.42
C LEU A 43 -10.19 14.62 -7.09
N ASP A 44 -10.72 13.77 -7.95
CA ASP A 44 -12.03 13.13 -7.75
C ASP A 44 -11.90 11.91 -6.82
N PHE A 45 -12.25 12.08 -5.55
CA PHE A 45 -12.23 11.01 -4.57
C PHE A 45 -13.36 9.98 -4.77
N THR A 46 -14.39 10.29 -5.56
CA THR A 46 -15.40 9.29 -5.93
C THR A 46 -14.79 8.28 -6.90
N GLY A 47 -14.17 8.75 -7.98
CA GLY A 47 -13.48 7.89 -8.97
C GLY A 47 -12.17 7.29 -8.45
N GLY A 48 -11.47 7.99 -7.55
CA GLY A 48 -10.19 7.55 -7.00
C GLY A 48 -9.08 7.44 -8.05
N PRO A 49 -8.00 6.70 -7.77
CA PRO A 49 -6.81 6.63 -8.64
C PRO A 49 -7.08 6.15 -10.06
N GLY A 50 -8.16 5.38 -10.29
CA GLY A 50 -8.53 4.92 -11.62
C GLY A 50 -9.48 5.86 -12.36
N GLY A 51 -10.19 6.76 -11.67
CA GLY A 51 -11.23 7.62 -12.25
C GLY A 51 -12.56 6.89 -12.56
N ARG A 52 -13.67 7.64 -12.64
CA ARG A 52 -15.03 7.07 -12.79
C ARG A 52 -15.22 6.26 -14.07
N GLU A 53 -14.68 6.74 -15.19
CA GLU A 53 -14.77 6.08 -16.52
C GLU A 53 -14.16 4.67 -16.54
N SER A 54 -13.24 4.44 -15.62
CA SER A 54 -12.43 3.25 -15.47
C SER A 54 -12.99 2.29 -14.41
N ALA A 55 -14.13 2.61 -13.80
CA ALA A 55 -14.80 1.73 -12.86
C ALA A 55 -15.24 0.40 -13.52
N PRO A 56 -15.31 -0.71 -12.75
CA PRO A 56 -15.77 -2.01 -13.23
C PRO A 56 -17.15 -1.90 -13.89
N ALA A 57 -17.32 -2.53 -15.05
CA ALA A 57 -18.59 -2.51 -15.80
C ALA A 57 -19.15 -3.92 -16.04
N PRO A 58 -20.37 -4.25 -15.57
CA PRO A 58 -20.95 -5.57 -15.79
C PRO A 58 -21.30 -5.81 -17.28
N PRO A 59 -21.48 -7.08 -17.72
CA PRO A 59 -21.36 -8.31 -16.93
C PRO A 59 -19.94 -8.60 -16.42
N PHE A 60 -19.83 -9.39 -15.35
CA PHE A 60 -18.57 -9.86 -14.80
C PHE A 60 -18.46 -11.37 -15.00
N ALA A 61 -17.60 -11.81 -15.91
CA ALA A 61 -17.39 -13.25 -16.14
C ALA A 61 -16.32 -13.80 -15.19
N PHE A 62 -16.61 -14.92 -14.54
CA PHE A 62 -15.67 -15.63 -13.68
C PHE A 62 -14.44 -16.13 -14.46
N ILE A 63 -13.25 -15.97 -13.86
CA ILE A 63 -12.01 -16.57 -14.37
C ILE A 63 -11.59 -17.72 -13.48
N GLU A 64 -11.41 -17.46 -12.18
CA GLU A 64 -10.99 -18.46 -11.20
C GLU A 64 -11.18 -17.96 -9.77
N GLU A 65 -11.22 -18.90 -8.82
CA GLU A 65 -11.05 -18.59 -7.41
C GLU A 65 -9.55 -18.55 -7.07
N ASN A 66 -9.07 -17.44 -6.53
CA ASN A 66 -7.68 -17.33 -6.12
C ASN A 66 -7.55 -17.67 -4.63
N LEU A 67 -6.91 -18.81 -4.35
CA LEU A 67 -6.75 -19.37 -3.02
C LEU A 67 -5.57 -18.78 -2.23
N SER A 68 -4.81 -17.83 -2.76
CA SER A 68 -3.68 -17.21 -2.04
C SER A 68 -4.14 -16.21 -0.98
N GLY A 69 -3.35 -16.02 0.09
CA GLY A 69 -3.66 -15.10 1.17
C GLY A 69 -4.87 -15.49 2.02
N SER A 70 -5.21 -14.65 3.01
CA SER A 70 -6.16 -15.00 4.07
C SER A 70 -7.64 -14.75 3.71
N ASN A 71 -7.93 -13.75 2.87
CA ASN A 71 -9.31 -13.41 2.51
C ASN A 71 -9.76 -14.08 1.20
N PRO A 72 -11.01 -14.60 1.13
CA PRO A 72 -11.57 -15.14 -0.11
C PRO A 72 -11.59 -14.11 -1.22
N LYS A 73 -11.19 -14.53 -2.41
CA LYS A 73 -11.14 -13.67 -3.59
C LYS A 73 -11.26 -14.46 -4.88
N VAL A 74 -11.84 -13.83 -5.89
CA VAL A 74 -11.98 -14.39 -7.24
C VAL A 74 -11.36 -13.43 -8.25
N ARG A 75 -11.00 -13.95 -9.41
CA ARG A 75 -10.66 -13.13 -10.58
C ARG A 75 -11.85 -13.13 -11.54
N VAL A 76 -12.18 -11.94 -12.04
CA VAL A 76 -13.22 -11.75 -13.05
C VAL A 76 -12.68 -10.90 -14.18
N ILE A 77 -13.34 -10.98 -15.34
CA ILE A 77 -13.20 -10.01 -16.43
C ILE A 77 -14.52 -9.28 -16.60
N ASP A 78 -14.46 -7.97 -16.82
CA ASP A 78 -15.65 -7.14 -17.00
C ASP A 78 -16.01 -6.98 -18.49
N ALA A 79 -17.11 -6.30 -18.78
CA ALA A 79 -17.58 -6.08 -20.16
C ALA A 79 -16.62 -5.29 -21.05
N LYS A 80 -15.70 -4.53 -20.44
CA LYS A 80 -14.65 -3.76 -21.13
C LYS A 80 -13.38 -4.58 -21.34
N GLY A 81 -13.38 -5.85 -20.94
CA GLY A 81 -12.21 -6.73 -21.00
C GLY A 81 -11.18 -6.47 -19.89
N VAL A 82 -11.51 -5.67 -18.88
CA VAL A 82 -10.61 -5.38 -17.75
C VAL A 82 -10.68 -6.52 -16.74
N ARG A 83 -9.51 -6.99 -16.31
CA ARG A 83 -9.41 -8.04 -15.29
C ARG A 83 -9.36 -7.43 -13.89
N TRP A 84 -10.12 -8.03 -12.98
CA TRP A 84 -10.25 -7.56 -11.60
C TRP A 84 -9.91 -8.67 -10.61
N SER A 85 -9.35 -8.28 -9.48
CA SER A 85 -9.20 -9.10 -8.27
C SER A 85 -10.29 -8.68 -7.30
N VAL A 86 -11.32 -9.51 -7.18
CA VAL A 86 -12.52 -9.24 -6.37
C VAL A 86 -12.33 -9.86 -5.00
N LYS A 87 -12.14 -9.03 -3.97
CA LYS A 87 -12.06 -9.43 -2.57
C LYS A 87 -13.38 -9.15 -1.85
N PHE A 88 -13.69 -9.96 -0.84
CA PHE A 88 -14.89 -9.81 0.01
C PHE A 88 -14.51 -9.73 1.48
N GLY A 89 -15.43 -9.24 2.30
CA GLY A 89 -15.30 -9.22 3.76
C GLY A 89 -14.87 -7.86 4.32
N PRO A 90 -14.37 -7.83 5.57
CA PRO A 90 -14.28 -6.59 6.37
C PRO A 90 -13.23 -5.57 5.90
N GLU A 91 -12.39 -5.93 4.93
CA GLU A 91 -11.27 -5.09 4.46
C GLU A 91 -11.62 -4.23 3.24
N VAL A 92 -12.75 -4.52 2.58
CA VAL A 92 -13.08 -3.94 1.27
C VAL A 92 -13.22 -2.42 1.32
N ASN A 93 -13.77 -1.90 2.41
CA ASN A 93 -13.97 -0.47 2.61
C ASN A 93 -12.64 0.24 2.92
N ALA A 94 -11.86 -0.30 3.87
CA ALA A 94 -10.60 0.28 4.32
C ALA A 94 -9.57 0.38 3.19
N GLU A 95 -9.40 -0.68 2.39
CA GLU A 95 -8.52 -0.69 1.23
C GLU A 95 -8.90 0.39 0.21
N THR A 96 -10.20 0.48 -0.13
CA THR A 96 -10.70 1.42 -1.16
C THR A 96 -10.50 2.88 -0.73
N PHE A 97 -10.66 3.18 0.55
CA PHE A 97 -10.50 4.54 1.07
C PHE A 97 -9.03 4.90 1.30
N ALA A 98 -8.25 4.04 1.96
CA ALA A 98 -6.86 4.34 2.31
C ALA A 98 -5.98 4.54 1.07
N THR A 99 -6.22 3.78 -0.01
CA THR A 99 -5.52 3.97 -1.29
C THR A 99 -5.80 5.35 -1.92
N ARG A 100 -6.98 5.95 -1.70
CA ARG A 100 -7.29 7.31 -2.18
C ARG A 100 -6.44 8.38 -1.48
N ILE A 101 -6.22 8.23 -0.18
CA ILE A 101 -5.35 9.13 0.59
C ILE A 101 -3.90 9.00 0.11
N ALA A 102 -3.40 7.77 -0.05
CA ALA A 102 -2.05 7.54 -0.55
C ALA A 102 -1.85 8.10 -1.96
N TRP A 103 -2.81 7.85 -2.87
CA TRP A 103 -2.82 8.39 -4.22
C TRP A 103 -2.84 9.92 -4.25
N ALA A 104 -3.71 10.55 -3.48
CA ALA A 104 -3.82 12.01 -3.41
C ALA A 104 -2.53 12.68 -2.90
N CYS A 105 -1.74 11.94 -2.12
CA CYS A 105 -0.45 12.38 -1.65
C CYS A 105 0.71 12.02 -2.59
N GLY A 106 0.46 11.41 -3.76
CA GLY A 106 1.47 11.11 -4.79
C GLY A 106 2.09 9.71 -4.74
N TYR A 107 1.56 8.80 -3.92
CA TYR A 107 2.08 7.43 -3.86
C TYR A 107 1.38 6.52 -4.87
N PHE A 108 2.16 5.61 -5.47
CA PHE A 108 1.62 4.61 -6.38
C PHE A 108 0.75 3.60 -5.63
N VAL A 109 -0.46 3.37 -6.14
CA VAL A 109 -1.43 2.40 -5.63
C VAL A 109 -2.10 1.67 -6.79
N ASP A 110 -2.58 0.46 -6.54
CA ASP A 110 -3.46 -0.23 -7.48
C ASP A 110 -4.88 0.35 -7.39
N PRO A 111 -5.53 0.71 -8.51
CA PRO A 111 -6.89 1.21 -8.47
C PRO A 111 -7.89 0.20 -7.90
N ALA A 112 -8.61 0.61 -6.86
CA ALA A 112 -9.65 -0.17 -6.21
C ALA A 112 -10.99 0.58 -6.18
N TYR A 113 -12.07 -0.19 -6.39
CA TYR A 113 -13.46 0.27 -6.35
C TYR A 113 -14.27 -0.62 -5.42
N PHE A 114 -15.13 -0.01 -4.60
CA PHE A 114 -16.14 -0.73 -3.84
C PHE A 114 -17.41 -0.87 -4.68
N ILE A 115 -17.89 -2.11 -4.81
CA ILE A 115 -19.12 -2.45 -5.52
C ILE A 115 -20.11 -3.02 -4.49
N PRO A 116 -21.22 -2.32 -4.20
CA PRO A 116 -22.14 -2.71 -3.12
C PRO A 116 -22.84 -4.03 -3.40
N ASN A 117 -23.14 -4.32 -4.67
CA ASN A 117 -23.74 -5.57 -5.12
C ASN A 117 -23.51 -5.76 -6.63
N GLY A 118 -23.62 -7.00 -7.09
CA GLY A 118 -23.55 -7.34 -8.50
C GLY A 118 -23.70 -8.84 -8.72
N MET A 119 -23.54 -9.25 -9.98
CA MET A 119 -23.60 -10.64 -10.42
C MET A 119 -22.28 -11.03 -11.07
N ILE A 120 -21.79 -12.23 -10.77
CA ILE A 120 -20.69 -12.86 -11.48
C ILE A 120 -21.26 -14.04 -12.27
N ASP A 121 -21.12 -13.96 -13.60
CA ASP A 121 -21.60 -14.96 -14.53
C ASP A 121 -20.61 -16.12 -14.65
N ASP A 122 -21.11 -17.27 -15.12
CA ASP A 122 -20.31 -18.47 -15.42
C ASP A 122 -19.45 -18.96 -14.26
N LEU A 123 -20.01 -18.93 -13.03
CA LEU A 123 -19.31 -19.40 -11.83
C LEU A 123 -18.79 -20.83 -12.01
N GLY A 124 -17.49 -21.00 -11.74
CA GLY A 124 -16.92 -22.32 -11.46
C GLY A 124 -17.27 -22.80 -10.06
N GLU A 125 -16.77 -23.99 -9.70
CA GLU A 125 -16.90 -24.48 -8.32
C GLU A 125 -16.12 -23.59 -7.35
N LEU A 126 -16.82 -23.01 -6.37
CA LEU A 126 -16.24 -22.15 -5.34
C LEU A 126 -16.02 -22.89 -4.03
N THR A 127 -14.90 -22.60 -3.38
CA THR A 127 -14.54 -23.16 -2.07
C THR A 127 -14.72 -22.15 -0.95
N ARG A 128 -13.88 -21.11 -0.87
CA ARG A 128 -13.85 -20.10 0.20
C ARG A 128 -14.77 -18.94 -0.13
N ALA A 129 -14.90 -18.59 -1.41
CA ALA A 129 -15.74 -17.49 -1.89
C ALA A 129 -17.24 -17.82 -1.87
N LYS A 130 -17.64 -19.09 -1.75
CA LYS A 130 -19.05 -19.53 -1.72
C LYS A 130 -19.89 -18.92 -0.59
N LYS A 131 -19.24 -18.43 0.47
CA LYS A 131 -19.93 -17.72 1.57
C LYS A 131 -20.26 -16.25 1.25
N HIS A 132 -19.71 -15.73 0.16
CA HIS A 132 -19.85 -14.34 -0.28
C HIS A 132 -20.52 -14.21 -1.65
N ILE A 133 -20.47 -15.27 -2.46
CA ILE A 133 -21.10 -15.35 -3.77
C ILE A 133 -22.17 -16.43 -3.71
N GLY A 134 -23.41 -16.05 -3.98
CA GLY A 134 -24.55 -16.96 -4.07
C GLY A 134 -24.42 -17.95 -5.23
N PRO A 135 -25.17 -19.06 -5.21
CA PRO A 135 -25.13 -20.05 -6.29
C PRO A 135 -25.58 -19.49 -7.66
N ASP A 136 -26.27 -18.36 -7.66
CA ASP A 136 -26.71 -17.61 -8.83
C ASP A 136 -25.68 -16.60 -9.35
N GLY A 137 -24.53 -16.42 -8.70
CA GLY A 137 -23.56 -15.39 -9.04
C GLY A 137 -23.65 -14.12 -8.19
N GLY A 138 -24.70 -13.96 -7.38
CA GLY A 138 -24.95 -12.74 -6.64
C GLY A 138 -23.93 -12.49 -5.52
N PHE A 139 -23.38 -11.28 -5.43
CA PHE A 139 -22.51 -10.88 -4.34
C PHE A 139 -22.93 -9.55 -3.72
N LYS A 140 -22.40 -9.26 -2.53
CA LYS A 140 -22.53 -7.96 -1.84
C LYS A 140 -21.18 -7.51 -1.30
N ASN A 141 -21.01 -6.20 -1.19
CA ASN A 141 -19.87 -5.52 -0.55
C ASN A 141 -18.52 -6.09 -0.99
N ALA A 142 -18.16 -5.84 -2.24
CA ALA A 142 -16.96 -6.38 -2.86
C ALA A 142 -16.00 -5.27 -3.26
N ARG A 143 -14.70 -5.52 -3.09
CA ARG A 143 -13.66 -4.64 -3.62
C ARG A 143 -13.11 -5.21 -4.91
N PHE A 144 -13.24 -4.45 -5.98
CA PHE A 144 -12.66 -4.71 -7.29
C PHE A 144 -11.37 -3.92 -7.42
N GLU A 145 -10.24 -4.62 -7.33
CA GLU A 145 -8.92 -4.06 -7.62
C GLU A 145 -8.50 -4.43 -9.02
N ARG A 146 -8.07 -3.44 -9.79
CA ARG A 146 -7.65 -3.64 -11.16
C ARG A 146 -6.40 -4.52 -11.18
N GLN A 147 -6.42 -5.59 -11.97
CA GLN A 147 -5.19 -6.33 -12.22
C GLN A 147 -4.27 -5.49 -13.10
N ARG A 148 -2.97 -5.63 -12.84
CA ARG A 148 -1.90 -4.91 -13.55
C ARG A 148 -2.09 -4.93 -15.06
N GLU A 149 -1.72 -3.82 -15.69
CA GLU A 149 -1.75 -3.66 -17.13
C GLU A 149 -0.81 -4.65 -17.83
N LYS A 150 -1.13 -4.98 -19.09
CA LYS A 150 -0.31 -5.87 -19.90
C LYS A 150 1.09 -5.25 -20.08
N GLY A 151 2.13 -6.03 -19.76
CA GLY A 151 3.52 -5.60 -19.87
C GLY A 151 4.11 -5.03 -18.58
N VAL A 152 3.30 -4.75 -17.55
CA VAL A 152 3.79 -4.40 -16.22
C VAL A 152 4.15 -5.69 -15.48
N LYS A 153 5.42 -5.84 -15.11
CA LYS A 153 5.89 -6.99 -14.33
C LYS A 153 5.78 -6.67 -12.83
N ASN A 154 5.24 -7.60 -12.04
CA ASN A 154 5.46 -7.59 -10.60
C ASN A 154 6.69 -8.45 -10.32
N LEU A 155 7.66 -7.92 -9.57
CA LEU A 155 8.77 -8.73 -9.09
C LEU A 155 8.27 -9.78 -8.09
N ASP A 156 9.06 -10.85 -7.93
CA ASP A 156 8.69 -11.93 -7.00
C ASP A 156 8.66 -11.40 -5.56
N GLU A 157 7.91 -12.06 -4.66
CA GLU A 157 7.74 -11.55 -3.29
C GLU A 157 9.08 -11.41 -2.55
N GLU A 158 10.02 -12.31 -2.82
CA GLU A 158 11.41 -12.28 -2.31
C GLU A 158 12.25 -11.14 -2.90
N GLU A 159 11.86 -10.59 -4.05
CA GLU A 159 12.50 -9.46 -4.73
C GLU A 159 11.79 -8.12 -4.41
N SER A 160 10.79 -8.14 -3.54
CA SER A 160 10.11 -6.92 -3.08
C SER A 160 11.03 -6.07 -2.18
N TRP A 161 10.51 -4.98 -1.63
CA TRP A 161 11.28 -3.98 -0.90
C TRP A 161 10.99 -3.95 0.60
N SER A 162 11.96 -3.45 1.38
CA SER A 162 11.86 -3.27 2.84
C SER A 162 11.78 -1.80 3.24
N TRP A 163 11.03 -1.51 4.32
CA TRP A 163 10.92 -0.18 4.94
C TRP A 163 12.26 0.38 5.46
N VAL A 164 13.24 -0.48 5.72
CA VAL A 164 14.55 -0.11 6.29
C VAL A 164 15.71 -0.38 5.34
N GLN A 165 15.44 -0.98 4.18
CA GLN A 165 16.45 -1.22 3.14
C GLN A 165 15.81 -0.99 1.76
N ASN A 166 15.96 0.24 1.25
CA ASN A 166 15.44 0.68 -0.04
C ASN A 166 16.21 1.92 -0.54
N PRO A 167 16.07 2.32 -1.83
CA PRO A 167 16.77 3.47 -2.38
C PRO A 167 16.37 4.84 -1.83
N PHE A 168 15.30 4.93 -1.02
CA PHE A 168 14.69 6.18 -0.57
C PHE A 168 14.93 6.48 0.92
N LEU A 169 15.86 5.77 1.57
CA LEU A 169 16.20 6.02 2.97
C LEU A 169 16.63 7.48 3.19
N GLY A 170 16.01 8.12 4.18
CA GLY A 170 16.25 9.54 4.51
C GLY A 170 15.50 10.54 3.64
N SER A 171 14.78 10.09 2.60
CA SER A 171 13.95 10.98 1.76
C SER A 171 12.67 11.42 2.46
N MET A 172 12.18 12.61 2.11
CA MET A 172 10.88 13.11 2.57
C MET A 172 9.74 12.26 2.02
N GLU A 173 9.89 11.71 0.82
CA GLU A 173 8.94 10.81 0.16
C GLU A 173 8.71 9.54 1.00
N LEU A 174 9.77 8.90 1.50
CA LEU A 174 9.61 7.72 2.35
C LEU A 174 9.05 8.07 3.73
N LYS A 175 9.46 9.21 4.31
CA LYS A 175 8.94 9.68 5.60
C LYS A 175 7.46 10.03 5.51
N GLY A 176 7.03 10.69 4.43
CA GLY A 176 5.64 10.99 4.13
C GLY A 176 4.78 9.72 4.01
N LEU A 177 5.28 8.67 3.36
CA LEU A 177 4.56 7.40 3.23
C LEU A 177 4.35 6.75 4.60
N LYS A 178 5.36 6.79 5.46
CA LYS A 178 5.25 6.30 6.84
C LYS A 178 4.19 7.08 7.62
N VAL A 179 4.14 8.40 7.48
CA VAL A 179 3.09 9.23 8.09
C VAL A 179 1.71 8.88 7.55
N ILE A 180 1.55 8.64 6.24
CA ILE A 180 0.26 8.23 5.67
C ILE A 180 -0.20 6.87 6.21
N MET A 181 0.71 5.90 6.29
CA MET A 181 0.42 4.59 6.87
C MET A 181 -0.07 4.72 8.32
N MET A 182 0.57 5.57 9.12
CA MET A 182 0.12 5.86 10.49
C MET A 182 -1.20 6.65 10.52
N LEU A 183 -1.40 7.61 9.61
CA LEU A 183 -2.59 8.43 9.50
C LEU A 183 -3.83 7.55 9.27
N VAL A 184 -3.76 6.58 8.38
CA VAL A 184 -4.86 5.64 8.12
C VAL A 184 -4.89 4.48 9.12
N SER A 185 -4.05 4.48 10.16
CA SER A 185 -3.90 3.37 11.11
C SER A 185 -3.55 2.02 10.47
N ASN A 186 -2.84 2.00 9.33
CA ASN A 186 -2.45 0.73 8.71
C ASN A 186 -1.38 0.03 9.54
N TRP A 187 -1.80 -0.89 10.41
CA TRP A 187 -0.94 -1.63 11.32
C TRP A 187 -0.25 -2.83 10.66
N ASP A 188 -0.68 -3.23 9.45
CA ASP A 188 -0.17 -4.39 8.73
C ASP A 188 1.01 -4.01 7.82
N ASN A 189 1.96 -3.27 8.35
CA ASN A 189 3.11 -2.74 7.63
C ASN A 189 4.21 -3.79 7.36
N LYS A 190 3.84 -5.06 7.12
CA LYS A 190 4.75 -6.13 6.69
C LYS A 190 5.46 -5.76 5.39
N ASP A 191 6.67 -6.27 5.21
CA ASP A 191 7.44 -6.07 3.98
C ASP A 191 8.17 -7.35 3.56
N VAL A 192 9.13 -7.27 2.64
CA VAL A 192 9.90 -8.44 2.15
C VAL A 192 10.53 -9.28 3.28
N ARG A 193 10.82 -8.69 4.46
CA ARG A 193 11.34 -9.42 5.62
C ARG A 193 10.31 -10.40 6.20
N ASP A 194 9.04 -10.24 5.85
CA ASP A 194 7.90 -11.08 6.27
C ASP A 194 7.41 -12.04 5.19
N VAL A 195 8.15 -12.26 4.08
CA VAL A 195 7.66 -13.05 2.92
C VAL A 195 7.00 -14.39 3.29
N LYS A 196 7.48 -15.10 4.32
CA LYS A 196 6.86 -16.35 4.83
C LYS A 196 5.40 -16.19 5.32
N ARG A 197 5.01 -14.98 5.66
CA ARG A 197 3.67 -14.55 6.13
C ARG A 197 2.96 -13.66 5.11
N GLY A 198 3.54 -13.52 3.91
CA GLY A 198 3.15 -12.59 2.85
C GLY A 198 3.68 -11.17 3.08
N SER A 199 4.29 -10.60 2.05
CA SER A 199 4.69 -9.19 2.01
C SER A 199 3.50 -8.28 1.63
N ASN A 200 3.44 -7.08 2.21
CA ASN A 200 2.49 -6.04 1.83
C ASN A 200 3.15 -4.90 1.04
N THR A 201 4.37 -5.14 0.56
CA THR A 201 5.11 -4.28 -0.35
C THR A 201 5.33 -4.99 -1.68
N ALA A 202 5.41 -4.25 -2.78
CA ALA A 202 5.77 -4.79 -4.10
C ALA A 202 6.60 -3.80 -4.91
N ILE A 203 7.36 -4.32 -5.88
CA ILE A 203 8.00 -3.53 -6.93
C ILE A 203 7.36 -3.92 -8.25
N TYR A 204 6.77 -2.94 -8.93
CA TYR A 204 6.23 -3.12 -10.27
C TYR A 204 7.14 -2.44 -11.29
N GLN A 205 7.58 -3.20 -12.29
CA GLN A 205 8.37 -2.68 -13.40
C GLN A 205 7.44 -2.22 -14.52
N TYR A 206 7.48 -0.92 -14.81
CA TYR A 206 6.71 -0.25 -15.84
C TYR A 206 7.61 0.10 -17.03
N PRO A 207 7.41 -0.53 -18.20
CA PRO A 207 8.09 -0.13 -19.42
C PRO A 207 7.69 1.31 -19.83
N LYS A 208 8.69 2.13 -20.16
CA LYS A 208 8.58 3.53 -20.61
C LYS A 208 9.47 3.74 -21.84
N GLY A 209 9.00 3.27 -22.98
CA GLY A 209 9.77 3.27 -24.23
C GLY A 209 11.02 2.40 -24.07
N GLU A 210 12.19 3.02 -24.19
CA GLU A 210 13.49 2.35 -24.00
C GLU A 210 13.94 2.27 -22.53
N THR A 211 13.20 2.90 -21.61
CA THR A 211 13.49 2.89 -20.18
C THR A 211 12.47 2.07 -19.39
N THR A 212 12.81 1.72 -18.15
CA THR A 212 11.91 1.04 -17.20
C THR A 212 11.85 1.85 -15.92
N GLU A 213 10.67 2.00 -15.34
CA GLU A 213 10.47 2.53 -13.99
C GLU A 213 10.20 1.35 -13.04
N ASP A 214 10.97 1.27 -11.95
CA ASP A 214 10.68 0.35 -10.85
C ASP A 214 9.87 1.13 -9.81
N ARG A 215 8.56 0.92 -9.81
CA ARG A 215 7.64 1.59 -8.89
C ARG A 215 7.51 0.78 -7.61
N TYR A 216 7.72 1.42 -6.47
CA TYR A 216 7.66 0.82 -5.14
C TYR A 216 6.30 1.12 -4.52
N LEU A 217 5.54 0.07 -4.19
CA LEU A 217 4.16 0.18 -3.72
C LEU A 217 3.97 -0.49 -2.37
N VAL A 218 2.96 -0.03 -1.64
CA VAL A 218 2.26 -0.80 -0.60
C VAL A 218 1.02 -1.43 -1.25
N THR A 219 0.87 -2.74 -1.11
CA THR A 219 -0.14 -3.54 -1.83
C THR A 219 -1.28 -4.05 -0.96
N ASP A 220 -1.21 -3.83 0.36
CA ASP A 220 -2.31 -4.16 1.27
C ASP A 220 -2.56 -3.01 2.24
N TRP A 221 -3.70 -2.35 2.03
CA TRP A 221 -4.23 -1.27 2.83
C TRP A 221 -5.45 -1.71 3.66
N GLY A 222 -5.89 -2.97 3.57
CA GLY A 222 -7.07 -3.49 4.25
C GLY A 222 -6.93 -3.54 5.76
N GLY A 223 -5.70 -3.66 6.28
CA GLY A 223 -5.35 -3.59 7.70
C GLY A 223 -5.39 -2.19 8.31
N SER A 224 -6.35 -1.34 7.91
CA SER A 224 -6.38 0.10 8.24
C SER A 224 -7.77 0.58 8.68
N MET A 225 -7.88 1.89 8.93
CA MET A 225 -9.11 2.60 9.30
C MET A 225 -9.80 2.02 10.54
N GLY A 226 -9.02 1.48 11.47
CA GLY A 226 -9.48 0.96 12.75
C GLY A 226 -8.45 1.21 13.85
N LYS A 227 -8.45 0.37 14.88
CA LYS A 227 -7.45 0.43 15.95
C LYS A 227 -6.10 -0.09 15.49
N TRP A 228 -5.05 0.70 15.73
CA TRP A 228 -3.67 0.21 15.76
C TRP A 228 -3.37 -0.42 17.14
N GLY A 229 -2.25 -1.14 17.27
CA GLY A 229 -1.86 -1.72 18.55
C GLY A 229 -1.14 -3.07 18.45
N GLY A 230 -1.15 -3.79 19.57
CA GLY A 230 -0.66 -5.16 19.65
C GLY A 230 -1.54 -6.13 18.87
N TYR A 231 -1.07 -7.36 18.70
CA TYR A 231 -1.72 -8.38 17.86
C TYR A 231 -3.21 -8.58 18.15
N THR A 232 -3.63 -8.52 19.42
CA THR A 232 -5.01 -8.78 19.86
C THR A 232 -5.93 -7.55 19.87
N SER A 233 -5.39 -6.34 19.69
CA SER A 233 -6.15 -5.09 19.81
C SER A 233 -6.45 -4.40 18.49
N ARG A 234 -5.96 -4.98 17.38
CA ARG A 234 -6.04 -4.42 16.04
C ARG A 234 -7.41 -4.63 15.42
N GLU A 235 -7.93 -3.60 14.79
CA GLU A 235 -9.21 -3.63 14.08
C GLU A 235 -9.07 -3.00 12.70
N LYS A 236 -10.06 -3.27 11.86
CA LYS A 236 -10.14 -2.82 10.46
C LYS A 236 -11.50 -2.19 10.27
N TRP A 237 -11.57 -1.04 9.62
CA TRP A 237 -12.82 -0.32 9.39
C TRP A 237 -13.67 -0.17 10.67
N ASP A 238 -13.05 0.32 11.76
CA ASP A 238 -13.73 0.64 13.01
C ASP A 238 -13.54 2.12 13.34
N CYS A 239 -14.56 2.92 13.03
CA CYS A 239 -14.47 4.35 13.29
C CYS A 239 -14.43 4.69 14.78
N ARG A 240 -15.10 3.90 15.63
CA ARG A 240 -15.12 4.20 17.07
C ARG A 240 -13.70 4.07 17.64
N GLY A 241 -13.02 2.97 17.37
CA GLY A 241 -11.65 2.75 17.81
C GLY A 241 -10.64 3.69 17.13
N TYR A 242 -10.81 3.97 15.83
CA TYR A 242 -9.98 4.95 15.12
C TYR A 242 -10.09 6.35 15.75
N THR A 243 -11.31 6.79 16.06
CA THR A 243 -11.59 8.07 16.73
C THR A 243 -11.03 8.07 18.15
N GLN A 244 -11.24 7.00 18.92
CA GLN A 244 -10.71 6.88 20.29
C GLN A 244 -9.18 7.01 20.34
N GLN A 245 -8.47 6.54 19.31
CA GLN A 245 -7.02 6.64 19.23
C GLN A 245 -6.52 7.94 18.61
N THR A 246 -7.39 8.74 17.99
CA THR A 246 -7.00 9.99 17.31
C THR A 246 -6.27 10.98 18.22
N PRO A 247 -6.63 11.20 19.49
CA PRO A 247 -5.84 12.04 20.40
C PRO A 247 -4.42 11.54 20.69
N LYS A 248 -4.10 10.30 20.30
CA LYS A 248 -2.77 9.68 20.46
C LYS A 248 -2.03 9.54 19.13
N PHE A 249 -2.58 10.04 18.03
CA PHE A 249 -1.91 9.97 16.73
C PHE A 249 -0.56 10.70 16.80
N VAL A 250 -0.58 11.99 17.16
CA VAL A 250 0.61 12.74 17.56
C VAL A 250 0.62 12.87 19.09
N ILE A 251 1.67 12.38 19.73
CA ILE A 251 1.89 12.54 21.19
C ILE A 251 2.57 13.87 21.50
N GLY A 252 3.40 14.35 20.58
CA GLY A 252 4.05 15.66 20.68
C GLY A 252 5.32 15.73 19.82
N ILE A 253 6.13 16.74 20.09
CA ILE A 253 7.43 16.97 19.44
C ILE A 253 8.53 16.86 20.50
N ARG A 254 9.63 16.17 20.15
CA ARG A 254 10.85 16.12 20.96
C ARG A 254 12.03 16.61 20.11
N GLY A 255 12.50 17.83 20.39
CA GLY A 255 13.49 18.49 19.55
C GLY A 255 12.86 18.83 18.20
N ASP A 256 13.37 18.24 17.12
CA ASP A 256 12.82 18.39 15.76
C ASP A 256 11.97 17.18 15.31
N TYR A 257 11.79 16.18 16.18
CA TYR A 257 11.18 14.90 15.80
C TYR A 257 9.77 14.75 16.36
N PHE A 258 8.87 14.23 15.53
CA PHE A 258 7.55 13.79 15.96
C PHE A 258 7.63 12.58 16.88
N VAL A 259 6.79 12.57 17.90
CA VAL A 259 6.52 11.42 18.78
C VAL A 259 5.12 10.91 18.49
N TRP A 260 5.00 9.63 18.13
CA TRP A 260 3.77 9.01 17.66
C TRP A 260 3.22 8.02 18.68
N GLY A 261 1.90 7.88 18.78
CA GLY A 261 1.27 6.82 19.58
C GLY A 261 0.95 5.56 18.77
N TYR A 262 1.26 5.56 17.47
CA TYR A 262 1.02 4.47 16.54
C TYR A 262 1.74 3.17 16.91
N ALA A 263 1.12 2.03 16.61
CA ALA A 263 1.74 0.71 16.73
C ALA A 263 1.25 -0.28 15.65
N GLY A 264 2.20 -0.88 14.93
CA GLY A 264 1.97 -1.88 13.88
C GLY A 264 2.90 -3.08 14.00
N GLN A 265 3.02 -3.90 12.95
CA GLN A 265 3.96 -5.04 12.91
C GLN A 265 5.41 -4.58 13.08
N HIS A 266 5.80 -3.54 12.34
CA HIS A 266 7.11 -2.90 12.37
C HIS A 266 7.02 -1.50 12.96
N THR A 267 6.64 -1.39 14.24
CA THR A 267 6.35 -0.08 14.87
C THR A 267 7.54 0.88 14.81
N LYS A 268 8.73 0.44 15.23
CA LYS A 268 9.94 1.30 15.30
C LYS A 268 10.32 1.87 13.93
N ASP A 269 10.16 1.09 12.88
CA ASP A 269 10.50 1.50 11.51
C ASP A 269 9.67 2.69 11.02
N PHE A 270 8.52 2.97 11.67
CA PHE A 270 7.57 4.03 11.31
C PHE A 270 7.59 5.20 12.28
N THR A 271 7.78 4.95 13.57
CA THR A 271 7.66 5.98 14.61
C THR A 271 8.95 6.78 14.85
N GLU A 272 10.04 6.47 14.15
CA GLU A 272 11.36 7.06 14.41
C GLU A 272 11.86 7.97 13.27
N GLY A 273 12.50 9.08 13.67
CA GLY A 273 13.24 9.96 12.78
C GLY A 273 12.39 10.70 11.74
N ILE A 274 11.12 10.99 12.03
CA ILE A 274 10.29 11.88 11.21
C ILE A 274 10.39 13.29 11.78
N THR A 275 10.88 14.23 10.98
CA THR A 275 11.12 15.63 11.39
C THR A 275 9.93 16.54 11.13
N ILE A 276 9.95 17.75 11.69
CA ILE A 276 9.02 18.84 11.34
C ILE A 276 9.05 19.12 9.84
N SER A 277 10.25 19.13 9.24
CA SER A 277 10.41 19.42 7.81
C SER A 277 9.80 18.34 6.92
N ASP A 278 9.90 17.06 7.30
CA ASP A 278 9.28 15.95 6.57
C ASP A 278 7.74 16.06 6.57
N VAL A 279 7.14 16.37 7.72
CA VAL A 279 5.68 16.53 7.82
C VAL A 279 5.21 17.78 7.08
N ARG A 280 5.96 18.89 7.15
CA ARG A 280 5.65 20.09 6.36
C ARG A 280 5.70 19.79 4.86
N TRP A 281 6.67 19.01 4.40
CA TRP A 281 6.73 18.57 3.00
C TRP A 281 5.48 17.81 2.58
N LEU A 282 5.00 16.87 3.42
CA LEU A 282 3.80 16.07 3.17
C LEU A 282 2.53 16.93 3.18
N LEU A 283 2.43 17.92 4.06
CA LEU A 283 1.25 18.80 4.16
C LEU A 283 1.01 19.65 2.92
N ARG A 284 2.01 19.82 2.05
CA ARG A 284 1.85 20.44 0.72
C ARG A 284 0.89 19.66 -0.19
N THR A 285 0.65 18.38 0.08
CA THR A 285 -0.37 17.56 -0.59
C THR A 285 -1.47 17.17 0.40
N LEU A 286 -1.13 16.46 1.47
CA LEU A 286 -2.09 15.95 2.47
C LEU A 286 -2.96 17.06 3.07
N GLY A 287 -2.36 18.23 3.35
CA GLY A 287 -3.04 19.36 3.97
C GLY A 287 -4.08 20.05 3.07
N ARG A 288 -4.04 19.78 1.75
CA ARG A 288 -4.96 20.31 0.72
C ARG A 288 -6.14 19.40 0.43
N ILE A 289 -6.14 18.15 0.90
CA ILE A 289 -7.31 17.27 0.81
C ILE A 289 -8.47 17.94 1.56
N THR A 290 -9.60 18.14 0.90
CA THR A 290 -10.77 18.84 1.44
C THR A 290 -11.70 17.90 2.21
N ASP A 291 -12.57 18.46 3.06
CA ASP A 291 -13.59 17.66 3.75
C ASP A 291 -14.57 17.01 2.79
N SER A 292 -14.89 17.66 1.67
CA SER A 292 -15.73 17.08 0.62
C SER A 292 -15.08 15.83 0.04
N GLN A 293 -13.79 15.91 -0.31
CA GLN A 293 -13.04 14.76 -0.83
C GLN A 293 -13.00 13.60 0.17
N LEU A 294 -12.77 13.87 1.47
CA LEU A 294 -12.81 12.83 2.50
C LEU A 294 -14.17 12.14 2.54
N ARG A 295 -15.27 12.90 2.53
CA ARG A 295 -16.64 12.38 2.61
C ARG A 295 -17.02 11.60 1.35
N GLU A 296 -16.74 12.15 0.18
CA GLU A 296 -16.97 11.50 -1.11
C GLU A 296 -16.17 10.20 -1.24
N GLY A 297 -14.90 10.21 -0.83
CA GLY A 297 -14.05 9.03 -0.83
C GLY A 297 -14.55 7.93 0.09
N LEU A 298 -15.00 8.28 1.30
CA LEU A 298 -15.60 7.33 2.24
C LEU A 298 -16.89 6.73 1.68
N GLN A 299 -17.79 7.57 1.16
CA GLN A 299 -19.04 7.12 0.55
C GLN A 299 -18.78 6.20 -0.66
N ALA A 300 -17.85 6.56 -1.54
CA ALA A 300 -17.45 5.73 -2.68
C ALA A 300 -16.73 4.44 -2.26
N SER A 301 -16.27 4.37 -1.01
CA SER A 301 -15.67 3.18 -0.41
C SER A 301 -16.69 2.35 0.38
N GLY A 302 -17.98 2.68 0.32
CA GLY A 302 -19.06 1.90 0.92
C GLY A 302 -19.38 2.24 2.38
N ALA A 303 -18.88 3.37 2.89
CA ALA A 303 -19.22 3.85 4.23
C ALA A 303 -20.71 4.19 4.35
N THR A 304 -21.33 3.88 5.50
CA THR A 304 -22.64 4.45 5.84
C THR A 304 -22.53 5.96 6.12
N SER A 305 -23.66 6.67 6.17
CA SER A 305 -23.65 8.11 6.50
C SER A 305 -23.00 8.40 7.86
N GLU A 306 -23.26 7.56 8.86
CA GLU A 306 -22.65 7.66 10.19
C GLU A 306 -21.14 7.41 10.15
N GLU A 307 -20.70 6.42 9.37
CA GLU A 307 -19.28 6.14 9.17
C GLU A 307 -18.58 7.29 8.42
N VAL A 308 -19.22 7.86 7.39
CA VAL A 308 -18.72 9.05 6.68
C VAL A 308 -18.48 10.19 7.67
N ASP A 309 -19.47 10.52 8.49
CA ASP A 309 -19.35 11.60 9.48
C ASP A 309 -18.29 11.33 10.53
N CYS A 310 -18.18 10.09 10.98
CA CYS A 310 -17.23 9.68 12.00
C CYS A 310 -15.80 9.71 11.45
N PHE A 311 -15.55 9.03 10.33
CA PHE A 311 -14.20 8.92 9.76
C PHE A 311 -13.72 10.25 9.20
N ALA A 312 -14.55 11.02 8.49
CA ALA A 312 -14.12 12.29 7.91
C ALA A 312 -13.64 13.26 9.00
N ARG A 313 -14.36 13.36 10.12
CA ARG A 313 -13.93 14.15 11.28
C ARG A 313 -12.62 13.65 11.86
N ALA A 314 -12.52 12.35 12.16
CA ALA A 314 -11.32 11.80 12.77
C ALA A 314 -10.07 11.91 11.87
N VAL A 315 -10.21 11.72 10.55
CA VAL A 315 -9.12 11.92 9.59
C VAL A 315 -8.71 13.39 9.55
N ARG A 316 -9.68 14.32 9.50
CA ARG A 316 -9.41 15.76 9.55
C ARG A 316 -8.69 16.15 10.85
N ASP A 317 -9.13 15.64 11.99
CA ASP A 317 -8.51 15.91 13.29
C ASP A 317 -7.05 15.48 13.30
N ARG A 318 -6.72 14.31 12.73
CA ARG A 318 -5.32 13.87 12.61
C ARG A 318 -4.50 14.75 11.67
N ILE A 319 -5.07 15.20 10.55
CA ILE A 319 -4.40 16.15 9.65
C ILE A 319 -4.14 17.49 10.38
N ASN A 320 -5.10 17.96 11.17
CA ASN A 320 -4.96 19.20 11.94
C ASN A 320 -3.88 19.08 13.03
N GLN A 321 -3.76 17.93 13.72
CA GLN A 321 -2.64 17.69 14.64
C GLN A 321 -1.28 17.84 13.95
N LEU A 322 -1.15 17.41 12.69
CA LEU A 322 0.08 17.62 11.92
C LEU A 322 0.32 19.10 11.61
N LYS A 323 -0.71 19.82 11.16
CA LYS A 323 -0.65 21.27 10.84
C LYS A 323 -0.25 22.09 12.06
N GLU A 324 -0.89 21.85 13.20
CA GLU A 324 -0.60 22.51 14.47
C GLU A 324 0.87 22.31 14.88
N CYS A 325 1.41 21.10 14.72
CA CYS A 325 2.80 20.80 15.08
C CYS A 325 3.83 21.46 14.15
N VAL A 326 3.47 21.78 12.90
CA VAL A 326 4.38 22.45 11.95
C VAL A 326 4.18 23.97 11.86
N GLY A 327 3.17 24.51 12.55
CA GLY A 327 2.83 25.94 12.59
C GLY A 327 2.02 26.42 11.38
N GLU A 328 1.16 25.57 10.82
CA GLU A 328 0.27 25.87 9.67
C GLU A 328 -1.21 25.99 10.06
#